data_AF-A0A101XK89-F1
#
_entry.id   AF-A0A101XK89-F1
#
_cell.length_a   1.000
_cell.length_b   1.000
_cell.length_c   1.000
_cell.angle_alpha   90.00
_cell.angle_beta   90.00
_cell.angle_gamma   90.00
#
_symmetry.space_group_name_H-M   'P 1'
#
loop_
_entity.id
_entity.type
_entity.pdbx_description
1 polymer ?
#
loop_
_entity_poly.entity_id
_entity_poly.type
_entity_poly.pdbx_seq_one_letter_code
_entity_poly.pdbx_strand_id
1 'polypeptide(L)'
;MLEKTRAIKVGDPRRRDVFMGPIINKSAMENYIKYVEDAVRAGGKILHGGKVLNAGEFSRGYYVEPTIPVNVPQNNYLWYTELFLPIVLLDSFKTLDEALRKANDTEYGLTAGIFSEDMNEVSYFFNI
;
A
#
# COMPACT_ATOMS: atom_id res chain seq x y z
N MET A 1 -4.25 -2.19 -12.22
CA MET A 1 -4.21 -1.98 -10.76
C MET A 1 -5.47 -1.28 -10.26
N LEU A 2 -5.66 0.01 -10.57
CA LEU A 2 -6.79 0.81 -10.05
C LEU A 2 -8.18 0.19 -10.20
N GLU A 3 -8.49 -0.34 -11.39
CA GLU A 3 -9.78 -1.00 -11.65
C GLU A 3 -10.01 -2.18 -10.71
N LYS A 4 -8.99 -3.04 -10.53
CA LYS A 4 -9.04 -4.17 -9.62
C LYS A 4 -9.19 -3.71 -8.17
N THR A 5 -8.48 -2.67 -7.75
CA THR A 5 -8.59 -2.12 -6.39
C THR A 5 -10.00 -1.56 -6.13
N ARG A 6 -10.60 -0.85 -7.10
CA ARG A 6 -11.99 -0.35 -6.99
C ARG A 6 -13.03 -1.46 -6.89
N ALA A 7 -12.75 -2.63 -7.47
CA ALA A 7 -13.61 -3.79 -7.40
C ALA A 7 -13.49 -4.58 -6.08
N ILE A 8 -12.54 -4.23 -5.19
CA ILE A 8 -12.40 -4.88 -3.88
C ILE A 8 -13.65 -4.62 -3.05
N LYS A 9 -14.33 -5.71 -2.68
CA LYS A 9 -15.47 -5.64 -1.77
C LYS A 9 -14.98 -5.65 -0.32
N VAL A 10 -15.16 -4.52 0.36
CA VAL A 10 -14.94 -4.38 1.81
C VAL A 10 -16.24 -4.73 2.54
N GLY A 11 -16.16 -5.52 3.61
CA GLY A 11 -17.37 -5.97 4.33
C GLY A 11 -17.10 -7.00 5.42
N ASP A 12 -18.18 -7.62 5.91
CA ASP A 12 -18.11 -8.69 6.90
C ASP A 12 -17.28 -9.88 6.37
N PRO A 13 -16.16 -10.25 7.02
CA PRO A 13 -15.26 -11.31 6.56
C PRO A 13 -15.89 -12.71 6.59
N ARG A 14 -17.08 -12.88 7.18
CA ARG A 14 -17.84 -14.14 7.14
C ARG A 14 -18.56 -14.37 5.81
N ARG A 15 -18.67 -13.34 4.96
CA ARG A 15 -19.32 -13.41 3.66
C ARG A 15 -18.33 -13.79 2.57
N ARG A 16 -18.68 -14.77 1.72
CA ARG A 16 -17.78 -15.30 0.69
C ARG A 16 -17.41 -14.31 -0.42
N ASP A 17 -18.27 -13.33 -0.68
CA ASP A 17 -18.08 -12.31 -1.70
C ASP A 17 -17.21 -11.12 -1.22
N VAL A 18 -16.88 -11.08 0.07
CA VAL A 18 -16.04 -10.04 0.67
C VAL A 18 -14.58 -10.44 0.52
N PHE A 19 -13.77 -9.53 -0.02
CA PHE A 19 -12.33 -9.72 -0.17
C PHE A 19 -11.55 -9.13 1.00
N MET A 20 -12.01 -8.00 1.55
CA MET A 20 -11.31 -7.29 2.62
C MET A 20 -12.22 -7.07 3.83
N GLY A 21 -11.78 -7.55 4.99
CA GLY A 21 -12.43 -7.35 6.28
C GLY A 21 -12.00 -6.05 6.98
N PRO A 22 -12.36 -5.88 8.26
CA PRO A 22 -11.85 -4.77 9.06
C PRO A 22 -10.37 -4.95 9.37
N ILE A 23 -9.70 -3.84 9.69
CA ILE A 23 -8.39 -3.87 10.36
C ILE A 23 -8.57 -4.17 11.84
N ILE A 24 -7.47 -4.58 12.50
CA ILE A 24 -7.53 -5.29 13.77
C ILE A 24 -8.12 -4.49 14.94
N ASN A 25 -7.83 -3.19 15.05
CA ASN A 25 -8.23 -2.38 16.19
C ASN A 25 -8.22 -0.87 15.89
N LYS A 26 -8.61 -0.07 16.90
CA LYS A 26 -8.64 1.40 16.85
C LYS A 26 -7.28 2.03 16.56
N SER A 27 -6.21 1.51 17.17
CA SER A 27 -4.86 2.03 16.97
C SER A 27 -4.39 1.84 15.53
N ALA A 28 -4.70 0.69 14.90
CA ALA A 28 -4.44 0.47 13.48
C ALA A 28 -5.23 1.47 12.61
N MET A 29 -6.47 1.80 12.97
CA MET A 29 -7.28 2.79 12.25
C MET A 29 -6.72 4.21 12.40
N GLU A 30 -6.25 4.57 13.59
CA GLU A 30 -5.58 5.86 13.83
C GLU A 30 -4.28 5.96 13.02
N ASN A 31 -3.49 4.88 12.95
CA ASN A 31 -2.30 4.81 12.11
C ASN A 31 -2.66 4.94 10.61
N TYR A 32 -3.73 4.27 10.16
CA TYR A 32 -4.21 4.41 8.78
C TYR A 32 -4.56 5.86 8.43
N ILE A 33 -5.34 6.53 9.28
CA ILE A 33 -5.70 7.94 9.08
C ILE A 33 -4.43 8.79 9.02
N LYS A 34 -3.53 8.61 9.99
CA LYS A 34 -2.26 9.35 10.08
C LYS A 34 -1.40 9.17 8.83
N TYR A 35 -1.19 7.94 8.36
CA TYR A 35 -0.33 7.68 7.20
C TYR A 35 -0.92 8.22 5.90
N VAL A 36 -2.24 8.17 5.74
CA VAL A 36 -2.92 8.80 4.59
C VAL A 36 -2.75 10.31 4.63
N GLU A 37 -2.94 10.94 5.79
CA GLU A 37 -2.75 12.38 5.97
C GLU A 37 -1.30 12.81 5.74
N ASP A 38 -0.33 12.06 6.28
CA ASP A 38 1.09 12.36 6.13
C ASP A 38 1.55 12.21 4.67
N ALA A 39 1.02 11.24 3.92
CA ALA A 39 1.28 11.11 2.50
C ALA A 39 0.80 12.34 1.71
N VAL A 40 -0.41 12.84 2.02
CA VAL A 40 -0.95 14.06 1.41
C VAL A 40 -0.16 15.30 1.83
N ARG A 41 0.19 15.42 3.11
CA ARG A 41 0.97 16.55 3.66
C ARG A 41 2.36 16.62 3.02
N ALA A 42 2.93 15.48 2.67
CA ALA A 42 4.22 15.40 1.96
C ALA A 42 4.15 15.80 0.48
N GLY A 43 2.97 16.16 -0.04
CA GLY A 43 2.76 16.49 -1.47
C GLY A 43 2.31 15.30 -2.32
N GLY A 44 2.10 14.14 -1.72
CA GLY A 44 1.50 12.98 -2.37
C GLY A 44 0.03 13.21 -2.71
N LYS A 45 -0.50 12.35 -3.58
CA LYS A 45 -1.92 12.34 -3.98
C LYS A 45 -2.53 10.98 -3.69
N ILE A 46 -3.78 10.95 -3.26
CA ILE A 46 -4.52 9.69 -3.09
C ILE A 46 -5.19 9.34 -4.42
N LEU A 47 -4.69 8.29 -5.07
CA LEU A 47 -5.20 7.79 -6.35
C LEU A 47 -6.51 7.00 -6.16
N HIS A 48 -6.65 6.32 -5.02
CA HIS A 48 -7.84 5.61 -4.59
C HIS A 48 -7.84 5.45 -3.06
N GLY A 49 -9.02 5.36 -2.46
CA GLY A 49 -9.22 5.14 -1.03
C GLY A 49 -9.01 6.39 -0.18
N GLY A 50 -8.38 6.20 0.97
CA GLY A 50 -8.01 7.26 1.92
C GLY A 50 -9.08 7.57 2.96
N LYS A 51 -10.16 6.77 3.05
CA LYS A 51 -11.24 7.01 4.01
C LYS A 51 -11.46 5.85 4.96
N VAL A 52 -12.01 6.19 6.12
CA VAL A 52 -12.61 5.26 7.07
C VAL A 52 -14.05 5.00 6.65
N LEU A 53 -14.48 3.74 6.73
CA LEU A 53 -15.85 3.33 6.50
C LEU A 53 -16.52 3.14 7.87
N ASN A 54 -17.48 4.01 8.23
CA ASN A 54 -18.09 4.02 9.56
C ASN A 54 -19.63 4.10 9.56
N ALA A 55 -20.25 4.02 8.38
CA ALA A 55 -21.70 4.06 8.20
C ALA A 55 -22.27 2.68 7.88
N GLY A 56 -23.56 2.47 8.18
CA GLY A 56 -24.26 1.24 7.83
C GLY A 56 -23.63 0.00 8.46
N GLU A 57 -23.35 -1.02 7.63
CA GLU A 57 -22.74 -2.29 8.07
C GLU A 57 -21.34 -2.10 8.67
N PHE A 58 -20.66 -0.99 8.38
CA PHE A 58 -19.32 -0.68 8.87
C PHE A 58 -19.31 0.03 10.24
N SER A 59 -20.49 0.40 10.77
CA SER A 59 -20.60 1.15 12.04
C SER A 59 -20.06 0.42 13.27
N ARG A 60 -19.86 -0.91 13.17
CA ARG A 60 -19.41 -1.78 14.27
C ARG A 60 -18.12 -2.51 13.92
N GLY A 61 -17.08 -1.77 13.57
CA GLY A 61 -15.74 -2.30 13.33
C GLY A 61 -14.77 -1.22 12.88
N TYR A 62 -13.55 -1.62 12.55
CA TYR A 62 -12.52 -0.72 12.03
C TYR A 62 -12.36 -0.99 10.54
N TYR A 63 -13.22 -0.38 9.73
CA TYR A 63 -13.19 -0.57 8.28
C TYR A 63 -12.57 0.64 7.60
N VAL A 64 -11.77 0.39 6.57
CA VAL A 64 -11.08 1.40 5.79
C VAL A 64 -11.10 1.02 4.31
N GLU A 65 -10.90 2.00 3.43
CA GLU A 65 -10.74 1.74 2.01
C GLU A 65 -9.31 1.24 1.70
N PRO A 66 -9.13 0.32 0.74
CA PRO A 66 -7.81 0.04 0.20
C PRO A 66 -7.25 1.31 -0.45
N THR A 67 -6.04 1.71 -0.08
CA THR A 67 -5.54 3.06 -0.37
C THR A 67 -4.24 3.04 -1.17
N ILE A 68 -4.17 3.91 -2.17
CA ILE A 68 -3.00 4.03 -3.06
C ILE A 68 -2.54 5.49 -3.08
N PRO A 69 -1.62 5.88 -2.19
CA PRO A 69 -0.91 7.14 -2.31
C PRO A 69 0.15 7.07 -3.43
N VAL A 70 0.25 8.13 -4.23
CA VAL A 70 1.22 8.31 -5.31
C VAL A 70 1.98 9.62 -5.12
N ASN A 71 3.14 9.74 -5.76
CA ASN A 71 3.98 10.96 -5.72
C ASN A 71 4.40 11.37 -4.30
N VAL A 72 4.47 10.42 -3.36
CA VAL A 72 5.06 10.66 -2.04
C VAL A 72 6.58 10.79 -2.24
N PRO A 73 7.22 11.90 -1.81
CA PRO A 73 8.67 12.08 -1.98
C PRO A 73 9.46 10.91 -1.40
N GLN A 74 10.53 10.48 -2.08
CA GLN A 74 11.33 9.31 -1.68
C GLN A 74 12.00 9.47 -0.32
N ASN A 75 12.33 10.69 0.09
CA ASN A 75 12.87 10.98 1.43
C ASN A 75 11.81 11.01 2.55
N ASN A 76 10.55 10.68 2.24
CA ASN A 76 9.50 10.62 3.25
C ASN A 76 9.57 9.32 4.05
N TYR A 77 9.37 9.43 5.37
CA TYR A 77 9.46 8.30 6.30
C TYR A 77 8.50 7.13 5.98
N LEU A 78 7.40 7.38 5.26
CA LEU A 78 6.45 6.34 4.86
C LEU A 78 7.06 5.25 3.96
N TRP A 79 8.14 5.55 3.21
CA TRP A 79 8.89 4.56 2.42
C TRP A 79 9.68 3.57 3.28
N TYR A 80 10.04 4.00 4.50
CA TYR A 80 10.89 3.26 5.43
C TYR A 80 10.08 2.70 6.61
N THR A 81 8.76 2.88 6.62
CA THR A 81 7.88 2.45 7.70
C THR A 81 7.00 1.30 7.24
N GLU A 82 7.04 0.20 7.97
CA GLU A 82 6.11 -0.90 7.76
C GLU A 82 4.69 -0.49 8.21
N LEU A 83 3.81 -0.21 7.25
CA LEU A 83 2.50 0.36 7.54
C LEU A 83 1.52 -0.65 8.14
N PHE A 84 1.66 -1.95 7.84
CA PHE A 84 0.77 -3.04 8.30
C PHE A 84 -0.73 -2.79 8.06
N LEU A 85 -1.04 -2.02 7.02
CA LEU A 85 -2.37 -1.51 6.72
C LEU A 85 -2.66 -1.66 5.22
N PRO A 86 -3.92 -1.58 4.76
CA PRO A 86 -4.27 -1.69 3.35
C PRO A 86 -3.89 -0.41 2.57
N ILE A 87 -2.62 -0.06 2.61
CA ILE A 87 -1.98 1.10 1.97
C ILE A 87 -0.82 0.55 1.13
N VAL A 88 -0.80 0.89 -0.15
CA VAL A 88 0.33 0.59 -1.05
C VAL A 88 0.84 1.90 -1.63
N LEU A 89 2.07 2.27 -1.26
CA LEU A 89 2.78 3.38 -1.90
C LEU A 89 3.23 2.96 -3.31
N LEU A 90 3.05 3.86 -4.27
CA LEU A 90 3.41 3.61 -5.66
C LEU A 90 4.39 4.69 -6.14
N ASP A 91 5.53 4.25 -6.66
CA ASP A 91 6.52 5.08 -7.33
C ASP A 91 6.86 4.50 -8.72
N SER A 92 7.44 5.35 -9.56
CA SER A 92 7.93 4.98 -10.89
C SER A 92 9.46 5.03 -10.93
N PHE A 93 10.05 4.30 -11.86
CA PHE A 93 11.48 4.28 -12.13
C PHE A 93 11.71 4.18 -13.63
N LYS A 94 12.92 4.49 -14.09
CA LYS A 94 13.29 4.46 -15.51
C LYS A 94 14.19 3.29 -15.87
N THR A 95 14.96 2.78 -14.92
CA THR A 95 15.88 1.66 -15.12
C THR A 95 15.77 0.65 -13.98
N LEU A 96 16.12 -0.60 -14.25
CA LEU A 96 16.15 -1.66 -13.24
C LEU A 96 17.10 -1.30 -12.08
N ASP A 97 18.28 -0.75 -12.37
CA ASP A 97 19.24 -0.30 -11.34
C ASP A 97 18.65 0.78 -10.42
N GLU A 98 17.84 1.70 -10.95
CA GLU A 98 17.12 2.68 -10.14
C GLU A 98 16.09 2.00 -9.25
N ALA A 99 15.31 1.06 -9.79
CA ALA A 99 14.29 0.33 -9.03
C ALA A 99 14.93 -0.45 -7.87
N LEU A 100 16.03 -1.15 -8.14
CA LEU A 100 16.74 -1.96 -7.16
C LEU A 100 17.39 -1.10 -6.08
N ARG A 101 17.99 0.04 -6.45
CA ARG A 101 18.51 0.99 -5.46
C ARG A 101 17.39 1.52 -4.54
N LYS A 102 16.23 1.88 -5.10
CA LYS A 102 15.07 2.32 -4.30
C LYS A 102 14.53 1.21 -3.40
N ALA A 103 14.41 -0.01 -3.93
CA ALA A 103 13.90 -1.16 -3.17
C ALA A 103 14.82 -1.58 -2.02
N ASN A 104 16.14 -1.46 -2.22
CA ASN A 104 17.16 -1.77 -1.21
C ASN A 104 17.46 -0.61 -0.25
N ASP A 105 16.91 0.59 -0.48
CA ASP A 105 17.01 1.73 0.44
C ASP A 105 16.00 1.56 1.59
N THR A 106 16.24 0.56 2.44
CA THR A 106 15.39 0.20 3.57
C THR A 106 16.19 -0.60 4.60
N GLU A 107 15.77 -0.55 5.87
CA GLU A 107 16.38 -1.36 6.94
C GLU A 107 15.82 -2.80 6.98
N TYR A 108 14.79 -3.10 6.18
CA TYR A 108 14.13 -4.41 6.13
C TYR A 108 14.67 -5.31 5.00
N GLY A 109 14.43 -6.62 5.09
CA GLY A 109 14.94 -7.58 4.10
C GLY A 109 14.15 -8.90 4.04
N LEU A 110 12.85 -8.87 4.31
CA LEU A 110 12.04 -10.10 4.40
C LEU A 110 11.70 -10.71 3.03
N THR A 111 11.15 -9.90 2.11
CA THR A 111 10.76 -10.34 0.77
C THR A 111 10.91 -9.21 -0.23
N ALA A 112 11.33 -9.55 -1.44
CA ALA A 112 11.23 -8.72 -2.63
C ALA A 112 10.76 -9.59 -3.81
N GLY A 113 10.15 -8.98 -4.83
CA GLY A 113 9.69 -9.68 -6.01
C GLY A 113 9.82 -8.83 -7.27
N ILE A 114 10.12 -9.48 -8.38
CA ILE A 114 10.21 -8.87 -9.72
C ILE A 114 9.19 -9.52 -10.64
N PHE A 115 8.56 -8.70 -11.48
CA PHE A 115 7.71 -9.15 -12.58
C PHE A 115 8.28 -8.58 -13.87
N SER A 116 8.95 -9.41 -14.67
CA SER A 116 9.50 -9.05 -15.98
C SER A 116 9.41 -10.24 -16.93
N GLU A 117 9.28 -9.96 -18.23
CA GLU A 117 9.40 -10.94 -19.30
C GLU A 117 10.85 -11.08 -19.80
N ASP A 118 11.75 -10.16 -19.41
CA ASP A 118 13.18 -10.24 -19.73
C ASP A 118 13.91 -11.12 -18.71
N MET A 119 14.37 -12.28 -19.16
CA MET A 119 15.09 -13.24 -18.33
C MET A 119 16.43 -12.72 -17.81
N ASN A 120 17.03 -11.72 -18.46
CA ASN A 120 18.25 -11.09 -17.97
C ASN A 120 17.94 -10.20 -16.76
N GLU A 121 16.83 -9.45 -16.78
CA GLU A 121 16.39 -8.65 -15.63
C GLU A 121 16.04 -9.54 -14.44
N VAL A 122 15.32 -10.63 -14.68
CA VAL A 122 14.99 -11.62 -13.65
C VAL A 122 16.25 -12.25 -13.08
N SER A 123 17.19 -12.67 -13.94
CA SER A 123 18.45 -13.24 -13.49
C SER A 123 19.30 -12.23 -12.71
N TYR A 124 19.32 -10.97 -13.13
CA TYR A 124 20.03 -9.91 -12.43
C TYR A 124 19.47 -9.72 -11.01
N PHE A 125 18.14 -9.63 -10.87
CA PHE A 125 17.46 -9.48 -9.57
C PHE A 125 17.85 -10.56 -8.54
N PHE A 126 18.05 -11.81 -8.96
CA PHE A 126 18.38 -12.92 -8.04
C PHE A 126 19.87 -13.05 -7.70
N ASN A 127 20.75 -12.34 -8.42
CA ASN A 127 22.20 -12.47 -8.28
C ASN A 127 22.87 -11.27 -7.62
N ILE A 128 22.11 -10.24 -7.24
CA ILE A 128 22.60 -9.02 -6.57
C ILE A 128 22.41 -9.06 -5.06
#